data_AF-A0A9D9D5R2-F1
#
_entry.id   AF-A0A9D9D5R2-F1
#
_cell.length_a   1.000
_cell.length_b   1.000
_cell.length_c   1.000
_cell.angle_alpha   90.00
_cell.angle_beta   90.00
_cell.angle_gamma   90.00
#
_symmetry.space_group_name_H-M   'P 1'
#
loop_
_entity.id
_entity.type
_entity.pdbx_description
1 polymer ?
#
loop_
_entity_poly.entity_id
_entity_poly.type
_entity_poly.pdbx_seq_one_letter_code
_entity_poly.pdbx_strand_id
1 'polypeptide(L)' 'MCGTEGGQDKKPIPTFSNCFGAPFIVIYLLKYALTLKENVKKYKSEVWLVNTE' A
#
# COMPACT_ATOMS: atom_id res chain seq x y z
N MET A 1 -4.89 -11.92 -0.72
CA MET A 1 -4.02 -12.76 0.14
C MET A 1 -4.84 -13.31 1.29
N CYS A 2 -4.47 -14.46 1.85
CA CYS A 2 -5.21 -15.16 2.90
C CYS A 2 -4.24 -15.55 4.02
N GLY A 3 -4.58 -15.27 5.28
CA GLY A 3 -3.78 -15.67 6.45
C GLY A 3 -2.60 -14.75 6.78
N THR A 4 -2.59 -13.51 6.28
CA THR A 4 -1.56 -12.50 6.57
C THR A 4 -1.74 -11.81 7.93
N GLU A 5 -2.95 -11.89 8.51
CA GLU A 5 -3.28 -11.37 9.84
C GLU A 5 -3.96 -12.48 10.67
N GLY A 6 -3.61 -12.59 11.95
CA GLY A 6 -4.20 -13.59 12.85
C GLY A 6 -5.70 -13.38 13.01
N GLY A 7 -6.50 -14.43 12.83
CA GLY A 7 -7.96 -14.38 12.94
C GLY A 7 -8.69 -13.99 11.66
N GLN A 8 -7.99 -13.77 10.54
CA GLN A 8 -8.63 -13.62 9.23
C GLN A 8 -9.11 -14.98 8.68
N ASP A 9 -10.30 -14.95 8.09
CA ASP A 9 -10.87 -16.07 7.35
C ASP A 9 -10.00 -16.48 6.15
N LYS A 10 -10.16 -17.73 5.69
CA LYS A 10 -9.36 -18.28 4.58
C LYS A 10 -9.67 -17.68 3.20
N LYS A 11 -10.51 -16.64 3.12
CA LYS A 11 -10.93 -16.00 1.87
C LYS A 11 -10.28 -14.62 1.76
N PRO A 12 -9.89 -14.16 0.55
CA PRO A 12 -9.43 -12.79 0.35
C PRO A 12 -10.51 -11.80 0.80
N ILE A 13 -10.11 -10.80 1.59
CA ILE A 13 -11.00 -9.73 2.03
C ILE A 13 -10.56 -8.43 1.34
N PRO A 14 -11.44 -7.76 0.58
CA PRO A 14 -11.13 -6.46 0.01
C PRO A 14 -10.93 -5.43 1.14
N THR A 15 -9.83 -4.68 1.10
CA THR A 15 -9.52 -3.68 2.12
C THR A 15 -8.82 -2.46 1.51
N PHE A 16 -9.05 -1.30 2.11
CA PHE A 16 -8.27 -0.10 1.84
C PHE A 16 -7.07 -0.05 2.79
N SER A 17 -5.94 -0.61 2.34
CA SER A 17 -4.67 -0.53 3.07
C SER A 17 -3.86 0.68 2.59
N ASN A 18 -3.86 1.75 3.40
CA ASN A 18 -3.04 2.93 3.19
C ASN A 18 -1.58 2.56 2.89
N CYS A 19 -1.02 3.10 1.80
CA CYS A 19 0.32 2.78 1.29
C CYS A 19 0.57 1.26 1.06
N PHE A 20 -0.48 0.46 0.87
CA PHE A 20 -0.43 -1.01 0.75
C PHE A 20 0.21 -1.74 1.94
N GLY A 21 0.36 -1.04 3.08
CA GLY A 21 1.08 -1.54 4.25
C GLY A 21 0.62 -0.86 5.53
N ALA A 22 -0.67 -0.52 5.62
CA ALA A 22 -1.24 0.23 6.73
C ALA A 22 -0.84 -0.29 8.13
N PRO A 23 -0.75 -1.61 8.40
CA PRO A 23 -0.30 -2.13 9.70
C PRO A 23 1.12 -1.71 10.11
N PHE A 24 1.95 -1.24 9.17
CA PHE A 24 3.35 -0.88 9.39
C PHE A 24 3.61 0.64 9.33
N ILE A 25 2.56 1.46 9.18
CA ILE A 25 2.67 2.91 9.10
C ILE A 25 2.69 3.50 10.51
N VAL A 26 3.84 4.07 10.91
CA VAL A 26 4.05 4.62 12.26
C VAL A 26 3.93 6.15 12.30
N ILE A 27 4.01 6.83 11.15
CA ILE A 27 3.95 8.29 11.03
C ILE A 27 2.79 8.72 10.14
N TYR A 28 2.45 10.00 10.18
CA TYR A 28 1.34 10.56 9.43
C TYR A 28 1.42 10.25 7.93
N LEU A 29 0.31 9.70 7.40
CA LEU A 29 0.22 9.09 6.07
C LEU A 29 0.71 10.00 4.94
N LEU A 30 0.40 11.31 5.00
CA LEU A 30 0.80 12.24 3.94
C LEU A 30 2.31 12.30 3.75
N LYS A 31 3.11 11.99 4.78
CA LYS A 31 4.57 12.00 4.65
C LYS A 31 5.05 10.93 3.65
N TYR A 32 4.44 9.74 3.64
CA TYR A 32 4.77 8.69 2.67
C TYR A 32 4.32 9.08 1.26
N ALA A 33 3.11 9.62 1.12
CA ALA A 33 2.58 10.06 -0.16
C ALA A 33 3.43 11.17 -0.80
N LEU A 34 3.87 12.15 -0.02
CA LEU A 34 4.74 13.23 -0.48
C LEU A 34 6.12 12.71 -0.87
N THR A 35 6.71 11.84 -0.06
CA THR A 35 8.02 11.23 -0.36
C THR A 35 7.99 10.43 -1.66
N LEU A 36 6.95 9.62 -1.86
CA LEU A 36 6.76 8.87 -3.11
C LEU A 36 6.62 9.81 -4.30
N LYS A 37 5.79 10.86 -4.19
CA LYS A 37 5.59 11.88 -5.23
C LYS A 37 6.90 12.56 -5.63
N GLU A 38 7.73 12.92 -4.66
CA GLU A 38 9.03 13.55 -4.92
C GLU A 38 9.99 12.61 -5.65
N ASN A 39 10.08 11.35 -5.22
CA ASN A 39 10.94 10.35 -5.85
C ASN A 39 10.49 10.04 -7.28
N VAL A 40 9.19 9.83 -7.51
CA VAL A 40 8.63 9.59 -8.84
C VAL A 40 8.98 10.74 -9.79
N LYS A 41 8.83 12.00 -9.33
CA LYS A 41 9.19 13.18 -10.13
C LYS A 41 10.70 13.27 -10.40
N LYS A 42 11.54 13.00 -9.39
CA LYS A 42 13.00 13.08 -9.49
C LYS A 42 13.56 12.07 -10.48
N TYR A 43 13.04 10.85 -10.46
CA TYR A 43 13.53 9.74 -11.29
C TYR A 43 12.69 9.50 -12.55
N LYS A 44 11.66 10.31 -12.78
CA LYS A 44 10.71 10.20 -13.92
C LYS A 44 10.14 8.77 -14.05
N SER A 45 9.81 8.17 -12.91
CA SER A 45 9.31 6.80 -12.87
C SER A 45 7.88 6.74 -13.41
N GLU A 46 7.57 5.71 -14.18
CA GLU A 46 6.19 5.39 -14.57
C GLU A 46 5.49 4.63 -13.43
N VAL A 47 4.21 4.93 -13.21
CA VAL A 47 3.41 4.35 -12.14
C VAL A 47 2.21 3.64 -12.75
N TRP A 48 2.01 2.38 -12.36
CA TRP A 48 0.97 1.52 -12.89
C TRP A 48 0.06 1.00 -11.77
N LEU A 49 -1.22 0.87 -12.06
CA LEU A 49 -2.18 0.15 -11.22
C LEU A 49 -2.47 -1.18 -11.90
N VAL A 50 -2.02 -2.28 -11.30
CA VAL A 50 -2.21 -3.63 -11.85
C VAL A 50 -3.24 -4.37 -11.01
N ASN A 51 -4.26 -4.90 -11.67
CA ASN A 51 -5.22 -5.79 -11.03
C ASN A 51 -4.64 -7.21 -10.98
N THR A 52 -4.50 -7.77 -9.78
CA THR A 52 -3.94 -9.11 -9.53
C THR A 52 -4.97 -10.09 -8.96
N GLU A 53 -6.27 -9.82 -9.14
CA GLU A 53 -7.36 -10.73 -8.69
C GLU A 53 -7.11 -12.19 -9.10
#